data_AF-A0A1Q6MAR6-F1
#
_entry.id   AF-A0A1Q6MAR6-F1
#
_cell.length_a   1.000
_cell.length_b   1.000
_cell.length_c   1.000
_cell.angle_alpha   90.00
_cell.angle_beta   90.00
_cell.angle_gamma   90.00
#
_symmetry.space_group_name_H-M   'P 1'
#
loop_
_entity.id
_entity.type
_entity.pdbx_description
1 polymer ?
#
loop_
_entity_poly.entity_id
_entity_poly.type
_entity_poly.pdbx_seq_one_letter_code
_entity_poly.pdbx_strand_id
1 'polypeptide(L)'
;MIKYKVTKCDDEYKIEVKGHANQNPYGSDIVCASVSTALIMTYNLLERLNLFRCNITAPVCEEGLFSLNMKLSDNTLKEILNNLSDSLDMLASAYPKYIKSEK
;
A
#
# COMPACT_ATOMS: atom_id res chain seq x y z
N MET A 1 4.46 9.72 -11.35
CA MET A 1 3.27 9.95 -10.50
C MET A 1 2.82 8.59 -9.99
N ILE A 2 2.85 8.45 -8.67
CA ILE A 2 2.39 7.29 -7.94
C ILE A 2 0.86 7.24 -7.99
N LYS A 3 0.33 6.04 -8.10
CA LYS A 3 -1.12 5.81 -8.06
C LYS A 3 -1.40 4.66 -7.13
N TYR A 4 -2.45 4.78 -6.34
CA TYR A 4 -2.92 3.68 -5.51
C TYR A 4 -4.41 3.47 -5.65
N LYS A 5 -4.83 2.21 -5.54
CA LYS A 5 -6.23 1.80 -5.55
C LYS A 5 -6.49 0.92 -4.35
N VAL A 6 -7.56 1.23 -3.62
CA VAL A 6 -8.05 0.42 -2.51
C VAL A 6 -9.45 -0.07 -2.86
N THR A 7 -9.66 -1.37 -2.77
CA THR A 7 -10.98 -2.00 -2.99
C THR A 7 -11.31 -2.84 -1.77
N LYS A 8 -12.49 -2.59 -1.19
CA LYS A 8 -13.00 -3.30 -0.01
C LYS A 8 -14.32 -3.97 -0.40
N CYS A 9 -14.40 -5.29 -0.31
CA CYS A 9 -15.61 -6.07 -0.62
C CYS A 9 -15.83 -7.07 0.51
N ASP A 10 -16.89 -6.95 1.32
CA ASP A 10 -17.24 -7.82 2.45
C ASP A 10 -16.03 -8.31 3.29
N ASP A 11 -15.44 -9.44 2.92
CA ASP A 11 -14.29 -10.06 3.59
C ASP A 11 -12.97 -9.92 2.83
N GLU A 12 -12.90 -9.16 1.74
CA GLU A 12 -11.71 -8.98 0.91
C GLU A 12 -11.22 -7.53 0.93
N TYR A 13 -9.90 -7.40 1.02
CA TYR A 13 -9.19 -6.13 0.99
C TYR A 13 -8.07 -6.19 -0.04
N LYS A 14 -8.17 -5.33 -1.05
CA LYS A 14 -7.18 -5.21 -2.11
C LYS A 14 -6.54 -3.82 -2.09
N ILE A 15 -5.21 -3.78 -2.10
CA ILE A 15 -4.41 -2.57 -2.28
C ILE A 15 -3.48 -2.80 -3.46
N GLU A 16 -3.45 -1.83 -4.37
CA GLU A 16 -2.50 -1.81 -5.48
C GLU A 16 -1.83 -0.45 -5.53
N VAL A 17 -0.50 -0.39 -5.57
CA VAL A 17 0.29 0.84 -5.66
C VAL A 17 1.29 0.73 -6.81
N LYS A 18 1.22 1.68 -7.74
CA LYS A 18 2.01 1.73 -8.97
C LYS A 18 2.86 2.99 -9.04
N GLY A 19 4.04 2.90 -9.67
CA GLY A 19 4.90 4.03 -9.99
C GLY A 19 5.74 4.57 -8.83
N HIS A 20 5.93 3.78 -7.75
CA HIS A 20 6.71 4.17 -6.57
C HIS A 20 8.22 3.90 -6.68
N ALA A 21 8.71 3.33 -7.79
CA ALA A 21 10.12 3.02 -8.03
C ALA A 21 10.77 3.79 -9.19
N ASN A 22 10.05 4.71 -9.85
CA ASN A 22 10.64 5.50 -10.93
C ASN A 22 11.32 6.76 -10.38
N GLN A 23 12.63 6.85 -10.56
CA GLN A 23 13.40 8.08 -10.34
C GLN A 23 12.88 9.16 -11.29
N ASN A 24 12.46 10.29 -10.72
CA ASN A 24 11.96 11.45 -11.47
C ASN A 24 12.16 12.72 -10.60
N PRO A 25 11.95 13.94 -11.11
CA PRO A 25 12.67 15.15 -10.66
C PRO A 25 12.58 15.46 -9.16
N TYR A 26 13.54 16.27 -8.68
CA TYR A 26 13.74 16.68 -7.29
C TYR A 26 12.42 16.84 -6.49
N GLY A 27 12.28 16.08 -5.40
CA GLY A 27 11.07 16.01 -4.57
C GLY A 27 10.19 14.78 -4.83
N SER A 28 10.24 14.18 -6.03
CA SER A 28 9.58 12.89 -6.29
C SER A 28 10.19 11.76 -5.45
N ASP A 29 11.51 11.80 -5.24
CA ASP A 29 12.24 10.76 -4.49
C ASP A 29 11.81 10.67 -3.03
N ILE A 30 11.48 11.80 -2.40
CA ILE A 30 10.99 11.85 -1.00
C ILE A 30 9.62 11.18 -0.89
N VAL A 31 8.73 11.43 -1.86
CA VAL A 31 7.40 10.80 -1.89
C VAL A 31 7.51 9.32 -2.21
N CYS A 32 8.36 8.92 -3.17
CA CYS A 32 8.64 7.52 -3.48
C CYS A 32 9.20 6.77 -2.25
N ALA A 33 10.15 7.37 -1.52
CA ALA A 33 10.71 6.79 -0.30
C ALA A 33 9.66 6.66 0.81
N SER A 34 8.79 7.66 0.98
CA SER A 34 7.70 7.63 1.97
C SER A 34 6.69 6.51 1.66
N VAL A 35 6.26 6.41 0.39
CA VAL A 35 5.36 5.33 -0.06
C VAL A 35 6.01 3.97 0.11
N SER A 36 7.26 3.80 -0.35
CA SER A 36 8.00 2.53 -0.22
C SER A 36 8.15 2.11 1.24
N THR A 37 8.44 3.07 2.13
CA THR A 37 8.56 2.82 3.57
C THR A 37 7.22 2.33 4.15
N ALA A 38 6.11 3.00 3.82
CA ALA A 38 4.79 2.58 4.28
C ALA A 38 4.46 1.14 3.84
N LEU A 39 4.73 0.80 2.57
CA LEU A 39 4.51 -0.53 2.02
C LEU A 39 5.37 -1.60 2.70
N ILE A 40 6.68 -1.34 2.86
CA ILE A 40 7.63 -2.25 3.50
C ILE A 40 7.28 -2.46 4.98
N MET A 41 6.93 -1.39 5.70
CA MET A 41 6.56 -1.48 7.11
C MET A 41 5.28 -2.29 7.30
N THR A 42 4.26 -2.07 6.47
CA THR A 42 3.03 -2.88 6.51
C THR A 42 3.32 -4.34 6.19
N TYR A 43 4.09 -4.63 5.14
CA TYR A 43 4.48 -6.00 4.78
C TYR A 43 5.20 -6.71 5.94
N ASN A 44 6.23 -6.07 6.50
CA ASN A 44 7.01 -6.63 7.60
C ASN A 44 6.16 -6.86 8.86
N LEU A 45 5.20 -5.98 9.15
CA LEU A 45 4.29 -6.14 10.28
C LEU A 45 3.37 -7.35 10.09
N LEU A 46 2.78 -7.48 8.91
CA LEU A 46 1.93 -8.62 8.56
C LEU A 46 2.70 -9.94 8.65
N GLU A 47 3.97 -9.96 8.23
CA GLU A 47 4.87 -11.12 8.35
C GLU A 47 5.15 -11.48 9.81
N ARG A 48 5.56 -10.51 10.61
CA ARG A 48 5.91 -10.69 12.03
C ARG A 48 4.75 -11.21 12.86
N LEU A 49 3.53 -10.80 12.51
CA LEU A 49 2.30 -11.24 13.17
C LEU A 49 1.74 -12.55 12.58
N ASN A 50 2.42 -13.17 11.60
CA ASN A 50 1.96 -14.35 10.87
C ASN A 50 0.57 -14.21 10.21
N LEU A 51 0.14 -12.98 9.90
CA LEU A 51 -1.17 -12.68 9.32
C LEU A 51 -1.27 -13.08 7.83
N PHE A 52 -0.12 -13.40 7.24
CA PHE A 52 0.02 -13.89 5.88
C PHE A 52 -0.45 -15.33 5.67
N ARG A 53 -0.42 -16.17 6.71
CA ARG A 53 -0.60 -17.63 6.59
C ARG A 53 -2.00 -18.10 6.20
N CYS A 54 -3.00 -17.22 6.22
CA CYS A 54 -4.37 -17.61 5.88
C CYS A 54 -4.88 -17.05 4.55
N ASN A 55 -4.36 -15.91 4.05
CA ASN A 55 -5.19 -15.07 3.17
C ASN A 55 -4.47 -14.29 2.06
N ILE A 56 -3.16 -14.44 1.81
CA ILE A 56 -2.54 -13.70 0.68
C ILE A 56 -2.67 -14.46 -0.64
N THR A 57 -3.13 -13.78 -1.69
CA THR A 57 -3.12 -14.33 -3.05
C THR A 57 -1.83 -14.02 -3.85
N ALA A 58 -1.20 -12.85 -3.64
CA ALA A 58 0.13 -12.53 -4.19
C ALA A 58 0.65 -11.18 -3.66
N PRO A 59 1.76 -11.10 -2.88
CA PRO A 59 2.52 -9.87 -2.77
C PRO A 59 3.39 -9.75 -4.02
N VAL A 60 3.03 -8.87 -4.94
CA VAL A 60 3.95 -8.46 -6.01
C VAL A 60 4.73 -7.27 -5.47
N CYS A 61 6.03 -7.44 -5.24
CA CYS A 61 6.98 -6.35 -4.95
C CYS A 61 8.00 -6.34 -6.08
N GLU A 62 7.58 -5.86 -7.24
CA GLU A 62 8.45 -5.62 -8.39
C GLU A 62 8.75 -4.12 -8.49
N GLU A 63 9.74 -3.74 -9.30
CA GLU A 63 10.08 -2.33 -9.50
C GLU A 63 8.85 -1.50 -9.88
N GLY A 64 8.35 -0.74 -8.91
CA GLY A 64 7.27 0.21 -9.09
C GLY A 64 5.88 -0.42 -9.05
N LEU A 65 5.73 -1.68 -8.64
CA LEU A 65 4.42 -2.31 -8.40
C LEU A 65 4.40 -3.01 -7.04
N PHE A 66 3.44 -2.57 -6.22
CA PHE A 66 3.02 -3.25 -5.00
C PHE A 66 1.58 -3.70 -5.19
N SER A 67 1.29 -4.95 -4.91
CA SER A 67 -0.08 -5.46 -4.90
C SER A 67 -0.27 -6.38 -3.71
N LEU A 68 -1.36 -6.19 -2.98
CA LEU A 68 -1.76 -7.00 -1.85
C LEU A 68 -3.25 -7.31 -1.98
N ASN A 69 -3.58 -8.59 -2.01
CA ASN A 69 -4.95 -9.06 -1.86
C ASN A 69 -5.02 -9.96 -0.64
N MET A 70 -5.89 -9.61 0.29
CA MET A 70 -6.09 -10.34 1.54
C MET A 70 -7.56 -10.51 1.86
N LYS A 71 -7.93 -11.73 2.23
CA LYS A 71 -9.15 -11.96 2.98
C LYS A 71 -8.97 -11.46 4.43
N LEU A 72 -9.98 -10.79 4.97
CA LEU A 72 -10.01 -10.27 6.33
C LEU A 72 -10.47 -11.40 7.26
N SER A 73 -9.58 -11.85 8.14
CA SER A 73 -9.89 -12.89 9.14
C SER A 73 -10.21 -12.32 10.51
N ASP A 74 -9.68 -11.14 10.83
CA ASP A 74 -9.86 -10.49 12.12
C ASP A 74 -9.71 -8.96 12.03
N ASN A 75 -10.10 -8.28 13.10
CA ASN A 75 -10.12 -6.83 13.16
C ASN A 75 -8.72 -6.20 13.15
N THR A 76 -7.70 -6.87 13.68
CA THR A 76 -6.31 -6.36 13.69
C THR A 76 -5.79 -6.25 12.27
N LEU A 77 -6.00 -7.29 11.45
CA LEU A 77 -5.63 -7.26 10.04
C LEU A 77 -6.33 -6.10 9.30
N LYS A 78 -7.63 -5.93 9.53
CA LYS A 78 -8.39 -4.83 8.94
C LYS A 78 -7.82 -3.46 9.29
N GLU A 79 -7.49 -3.23 10.56
CA GLU A 79 -6.94 -1.95 11.01
C GLU A 79 -5.51 -1.70 10.49
N ILE A 80 -4.68 -2.75 10.34
CA ILE A 80 -3.37 -2.62 9.70
C ILE A 80 -3.50 -2.14 8.23
N LEU A 81 -4.46 -2.71 7.49
CA LEU A 81 -4.69 -2.35 6.08
C LEU A 81 -5.37 -0.98 5.93
N ASN A 82 -6.27 -0.62 6.85
CA ASN A 82 -6.83 0.74 6.93
C ASN A 82 -5.73 1.75 7.22
N ASN A 83 -4.84 1.48 8.17
CA ASN A 83 -3.72 2.37 8.47
C ASN A 83 -2.81 2.61 7.25
N LEU A 84 -2.56 1.58 6.43
CA LEU A 84 -1.84 1.76 5.16
C LEU A 84 -2.63 2.66 4.19
N SER A 85 -3.94 2.43 4.03
CA SER A 85 -4.81 3.28 3.20
C SER A 85 -4.79 4.74 3.64
N ASP A 86 -4.98 4.99 4.93
CA ASP A 86 -5.02 6.33 5.50
C ASP A 86 -3.66 7.04 5.34
N SER A 87 -2.56 6.31 5.49
CA SER A 87 -1.22 6.82 5.23
C SER A 87 -1.03 7.24 3.76
N LEU A 88 -1.55 6.46 2.81
CA LEU A 88 -1.53 6.80 1.39
C LEU A 88 -2.44 8.01 1.08
N ASP A 89 -3.61 8.11 1.71
CA ASP A 89 -4.53 9.25 1.59
C ASP A 89 -3.92 10.55 2.15
N MET A 90 -3.21 10.46 3.28
CA MET A 90 -2.45 11.59 3.84
C MET A 90 -1.33 12.04 2.90
N LEU A 91 -0.57 11.09 2.34
CA LEU A 91 0.47 11.40 1.35
C LEU A 91 -0.14 12.01 0.08
N ALA A 92 -1.29 11.50 -0.40
CA ALA A 92 -2.02 12.05 -1.54
C ALA A 92 -2.48 13.49 -1.30
N SER A 93 -2.95 13.77 -0.09
CA SER A 93 -3.40 15.10 0.31
C SER A 93 -2.25 16.10 0.46
N ALA A 94 -1.11 15.66 1.01
CA ALA A 94 0.08 16.49 1.17
C ALA A 94 0.85 16.72 -0.14
N TYR A 95 0.83 15.73 -1.04
CA TYR A 95 1.65 15.71 -2.26
C TYR A 95 0.83 15.35 -3.52
N PRO A 96 -0.27 16.07 -3.82
CA PRO A 96 -1.23 15.70 -4.88
C PRO A 96 -0.63 15.71 -6.31
N LYS A 97 0.50 16.40 -6.49
CA LYS A 97 1.27 16.40 -7.75
C LYS A 97 1.96 15.06 -8.01
N TYR A 98 2.28 14.31 -6.96
CA TYR A 98 3.14 13.13 -7.02
C TYR A 98 2.40 11.83 -6.76
N ILE A 99 1.33 11.83 -5.96
CA ILE A 99 0.52 10.66 -5.61
C ILE A 99 -0.98 10.97 -5.69
N LYS A 100 -1.78 10.02 -6.15
CA LYS A 100 -3.24 10.12 -6.20
C LYS A 100 -3.93 8.76 -6.02
N SER A 101 -5.16 8.79 -5.49
CA SER A 101 -6.05 7.63 -5.50
C SER A 101 -6.68 7.41 -6.88
N GLU A 102 -6.84 6.14 -7.25
CA GLU A 102 -7.67 5.69 -8.36
C GLU A 102 -8.95 5.04 -7.81
N LYS A 103 -10.10 5.42 -8.38
CA LYS A 103 -11.39 4.80 -8.08
C LYS A 103 -11.53 3.44 -8.78
#